data_AF-A0A9N9RK05-F1
#
_entry.id   AF-A0A9N9RK05-F1
#
_cell.length_a   1.000
_cell.length_b   1.000
_cell.length_c   1.000
_cell.angle_alpha   90.00
_cell.angle_beta   90.00
_cell.angle_gamma   90.00
#
_symmetry.space_group_name_H-M   'P 1'
#
loop_
_entity.id
_entity.type
_entity.pdbx_description
1 polymer ?
#
loop_
_entity_poly.entity_id
_entity_poly.type
_entity_poly.pdbx_seq_one_letter_code
_entity_poly.pdbx_strand_id
1 'polypeptide(L)'
;MNYLIRKTFVLTLAFQIASSAQFIGLSKKNTDCSNGTCVDYCDLGDNSLKILPGEYYEKDCSRIWCSNDFSVFIESCGSFSSNECFLMLPDRKLSYPECCNKICVTLWRLKIND
;
A
#
# COMPACT_ATOMS: atom_id res chain seq x y z
N MET A 1 22.11 38.12 -35.26
CA MET A 1 21.81 38.53 -33.88
C MET A 1 20.34 38.32 -33.63
N ASN A 2 20.01 37.86 -32.43
CA ASN A 2 18.71 37.95 -31.78
C ASN A 2 17.66 36.82 -31.94
N TYR A 3 17.50 36.14 -30.80
CA TYR A 3 16.31 35.53 -30.20
C TYR A 3 15.87 34.15 -30.66
N LEU A 4 16.12 33.17 -29.79
CA LEU A 4 15.19 32.15 -29.27
C LEU A 4 16.03 31.01 -28.69
N ILE A 5 16.85 31.29 -27.67
CA ILE A 5 16.49 30.98 -26.27
C ILE A 5 15.55 29.77 -26.17
N ARG A 6 16.20 28.59 -26.09
CA ARG A 6 16.10 27.75 -24.90
C ARG A 6 14.65 27.42 -24.47
N LYS A 7 13.93 26.67 -25.31
CA LYS A 7 12.83 25.83 -24.81
C LYS A 7 13.45 24.61 -24.11
N THR A 8 14.04 24.84 -22.95
CA THR A 8 14.30 23.79 -21.97
C THR A 8 12.94 23.26 -21.57
N PHE A 9 12.50 22.20 -22.22
CA PHE A 9 11.33 21.42 -21.81
C PHE A 9 11.74 20.72 -20.51
N VAL A 10 11.74 21.47 -19.41
CA VAL A 10 11.77 20.89 -18.07
C VAL A 10 10.37 20.33 -17.87
N LEU A 11 10.14 19.15 -18.45
CA LEU A 11 9.05 18.29 -18.03
C LEU A 11 9.45 17.85 -16.63
N THR A 12 9.12 18.67 -15.63
CA THR A 12 9.15 18.27 -14.24
C THR A 12 8.24 17.04 -14.13
N LEU A 13 8.86 15.86 -14.15
CA LEU A 13 8.32 14.67 -13.53
C LEU A 13 8.01 15.08 -12.09
N ALA A 14 6.77 15.45 -11.82
CA ALA A 14 6.21 15.37 -10.50
C ALA A 14 6.09 13.87 -10.17
N PHE A 15 7.24 13.24 -9.91
CA PHE A 15 7.28 11.97 -9.20
C PHE A 15 6.79 12.29 -7.80
N GLN A 16 5.46 12.27 -7.64
CA GLN A 16 4.84 12.12 -6.33
C GLN A 16 5.30 10.76 -5.84
N ILE A 17 6.40 10.74 -5.09
CA ILE A 17 6.85 9.57 -4.36
C ILE A 17 5.80 9.40 -3.27
N ALA A 18 4.71 8.71 -3.60
CA ALA A 18 3.92 8.05 -2.58
C ALA A 18 4.89 7.04 -1.97
N SER A 19 5.53 7.42 -0.87
CA SER A 19 6.35 6.53 -0.06
C SER A 19 5.43 5.43 0.47
N SER A 20 5.28 4.37 -0.32
CA SER A 20 4.72 3.12 0.16
C SER A 20 5.72 2.49 1.10
N ALA A 21 5.26 2.06 2.28
CA ALA A 21 6.06 1.19 3.10
C ALA A 21 5.94 -0.20 2.46
N GLN A 22 7.00 -0.64 1.79
CA GLN A 22 7.14 -2.01 1.30
C GLN A 22 7.83 -2.84 2.38
N PHE A 23 7.08 -3.77 2.97
CA PHE A 23 7.63 -4.77 3.89
C PHE A 23 7.66 -6.12 3.19
N ILE A 24 8.82 -6.78 3.20
CA ILE A 24 8.96 -8.16 2.75
C ILE A 24 8.68 -9.04 3.96
N GLY A 25 7.55 -9.73 3.95
CA GLY A 25 7.25 -10.75 4.95
C GLY A 25 8.00 -12.04 4.62
N LEU A 26 8.61 -12.68 5.62
CA LEU A 26 9.07 -14.06 5.50
C LEU A 26 7.83 -14.96 5.39
N SER A 27 7.36 -15.20 4.17
CA SER A 27 6.30 -16.18 3.95
C SER A 27 6.86 -17.59 3.88
N LYS A 28 6.07 -18.51 4.40
CA LYS A 28 6.32 -19.94 4.29
C LYS A 28 5.40 -20.46 3.19
N LYS A 29 6.00 -20.95 2.10
CA LYS A 29 5.29 -21.73 1.08
C LYS A 29 4.57 -22.88 1.79
N ASN A 30 3.25 -22.93 1.65
CA ASN A 30 2.42 -24.01 2.19
C ASN A 30 1.61 -24.67 1.05
N THR A 31 1.19 -25.91 1.28
CA THR A 31 0.42 -26.70 0.31
C THR A 31 -0.85 -27.20 0.98
N ASP A 32 -1.99 -27.08 0.29
CA ASP A 32 -3.28 -27.61 0.73
C ASP A 32 -3.76 -28.65 -0.28
N CYS A 33 -4.06 -29.85 0.19
CA CYS A 33 -4.54 -30.98 -0.61
C CYS A 33 -5.95 -31.44 -0.20
N SER A 34 -6.67 -30.67 0.62
CA SER A 34 -7.95 -31.09 1.20
C SER A 34 -9.06 -31.34 0.17
N ASN A 35 -8.96 -30.78 -1.04
CA ASN A 35 -9.95 -30.96 -2.12
C ASN A 35 -9.54 -32.01 -3.17
N GLY A 36 -8.59 -32.90 -2.85
CA GLY A 36 -8.09 -33.93 -3.78
C GLY A 36 -7.16 -33.39 -4.88
N THR A 37 -6.95 -32.08 -4.93
CA THR A 37 -5.89 -31.42 -5.71
C THR A 37 -5.01 -30.64 -4.76
N CYS A 38 -3.69 -30.80 -4.88
CA CYS A 38 -2.73 -30.04 -4.09
C CYS A 38 -2.47 -28.67 -4.73
N VAL A 39 -2.66 -27.61 -3.96
CA VAL A 39 -2.41 -26.23 -4.39
C VAL A 39 -1.43 -25.58 -3.43
N ASP A 40 -0.37 -25.00 -3.99
CA ASP A 40 0.61 -24.23 -3.25
C ASP A 40 0.14 -22.78 -3.09
N TYR A 41 0.38 -22.17 -1.93
CA TYR A 41 -0.01 -20.80 -1.62
C TYR A 41 0.96 -20.14 -0.63
N CYS A 42 0.89 -18.80 -0.55
CA CYS A 42 1.53 -18.04 0.51
C CYS A 42 0.62 -18.01 1.76
N ASP A 43 1.17 -18.40 2.91
CA ASP A 43 0.51 -18.29 4.21
C ASP A 43 1.09 -17.10 5.00
N LEU A 44 0.19 -16.27 5.51
CA LEU A 44 0.50 -15.07 6.30
C LEU A 44 0.41 -15.28 7.80
N GLY A 45 0.03 -16.49 8.28
CA GLY A 45 0.06 -16.88 9.69
C GLY A 45 -1.01 -16.25 10.59
N ASP A 46 -1.35 -14.98 10.38
CA ASP A 46 -2.19 -14.23 11.32
C ASP A 46 -3.70 -14.49 11.17
N ASN A 47 -4.17 -15.06 10.05
CA ASN A 47 -5.62 -15.22 9.80
C ASN A 47 -5.97 -16.37 8.83
N SER A 48 -5.09 -17.36 8.65
CA SER A 48 -5.26 -18.42 7.62
C SER A 48 -5.53 -17.87 6.21
N LEU A 49 -5.07 -16.65 5.93
CA LEU A 49 -5.24 -16.03 4.63
C LEU A 49 -4.31 -16.75 3.64
N LYS A 50 -4.91 -17.49 2.72
CA LYS A 50 -4.24 -18.20 1.64
C LYS A 50 -4.28 -17.32 0.40
N ILE A 51 -3.12 -16.92 -0.11
CA ILE A 51 -3.01 -16.15 -1.35
C ILE A 51 -2.29 -17.01 -2.38
N LEU A 52 -2.90 -17.20 -3.55
CA LEU A 52 -2.27 -17.96 -4.62
C LEU A 52 -1.12 -17.17 -5.25
N PRO A 53 -0.13 -17.85 -5.85
CA PRO A 53 0.96 -17.17 -6.56
C PRO A 53 0.42 -16.28 -7.68
N GLY A 54 0.86 -15.02 -7.71
CA GLY A 54 0.42 -14.00 -8.65
C GLY A 54 -0.86 -13.26 -8.25
N GLU A 55 -1.52 -13.67 -7.16
CA GLU A 55 -2.71 -12.99 -6.64
C GLU A 55 -2.36 -11.99 -5.53
N TYR A 56 -3.31 -11.08 -5.29
CA TYR A 56 -3.23 -10.09 -4.23
C TYR A 56 -4.54 -10.03 -3.44
N TYR A 57 -4.41 -9.56 -2.21
CA TYR A 57 -5.49 -9.32 -1.28
C TYR A 57 -5.35 -7.91 -0.70
N GLU A 58 -6.46 -7.19 -0.59
CA GLU A 58 -6.48 -5.85 0.00
C GLU A 58 -7.26 -5.86 1.32
N LYS A 59 -6.66 -5.28 2.36
CA LYS A 59 -7.29 -5.12 3.67
C LYS A 59 -6.68 -3.92 4.39
N ASP A 60 -7.52 -3.20 5.13
CA ASP A 60 -7.12 -2.06 5.97
C ASP A 60 -6.21 -1.05 5.25
N CYS A 61 -6.55 -0.73 3.99
CA CYS A 61 -5.78 0.18 3.15
C CYS A 61 -4.32 -0.27 2.93
N SER A 62 -4.12 -1.57 2.87
CA SER A 62 -2.86 -2.21 2.49
C SER A 62 -3.14 -3.26 1.42
N ARG A 63 -2.16 -3.48 0.56
CA ARG A 63 -2.15 -4.55 -0.44
C ARG A 63 -1.10 -5.57 -0.05
N ILE A 64 -1.51 -6.82 -0.03
CA ILE A 64 -0.65 -7.98 0.22
C ILE A 64 -0.67 -8.82 -1.04
N TRP A 65 0.49 -9.19 -1.59
CA TRP A 65 0.53 -10.09 -2.73
C TRP A 65 1.55 -11.20 -2.53
N CYS A 66 1.23 -12.35 -3.13
CA CYS A 66 2.09 -13.53 -3.19
C CYS A 66 2.75 -13.56 -4.57
N SER A 67 4.07 -13.48 -4.63
CA SER A 67 4.79 -13.62 -5.89
C SER A 67 4.88 -15.09 -6.33
N ASN A 68 5.32 -15.30 -7.57
CA ASN A 68 5.45 -16.64 -8.15
C ASN A 68 6.52 -17.52 -7.46
N ASP A 69 7.50 -16.90 -6.80
CA ASP A 69 8.50 -17.56 -5.97
C ASP A 69 8.04 -17.75 -4.50
N PHE A 70 6.76 -17.51 -4.21
CA PHE A 70 6.15 -17.58 -2.87
C PHE A 70 6.71 -16.55 -1.87
N SER A 71 7.32 -15.47 -2.37
CA SER A 71 7.66 -14.31 -1.55
C SER A 71 6.41 -13.48 -1.30
N VAL A 72 6.23 -12.98 -0.08
CA VAL A 72 5.09 -12.12 0.27
C VAL A 72 5.56 -10.71 0.45
N PHE A 73 4.82 -9.82 -0.18
CA PHE A 73 5.06 -8.39 -0.09
C PHE A 73 3.81 -7.72 0.45
N ILE A 74 4.05 -6.76 1.34
CA ILE A 74 3.02 -5.93 1.94
C ILE A 74 3.34 -4.49 1.56
N GLU A 75 2.41 -3.86 0.86
CA GLU A 75 2.40 -2.43 0.58
C GLU A 75 1.32 -1.77 1.41
N SER A 76 1.72 -0.84 2.28
CA SER A 76 0.79 -0.03 3.05
C SER A 76 1.03 1.46 2.78
N CYS A 77 0.07 2.28 3.21
CA CYS A 77 0.26 3.73 3.18
C CYS A 77 1.44 4.13 4.05
N GLY A 78 2.33 4.96 3.51
CA GLY A 78 3.26 5.70 4.35
C GLY A 78 2.50 6.61 5.33
N SER A 79 3.09 6.85 6.49
CA SER A 79 2.58 7.86 7.43
C SER A 79 2.97 9.25 6.93
N PHE A 80 1.98 10.13 6.76
CA PHE A 80 2.21 11.53 6.39
C PHE A 80 1.63 12.45 7.46
N SER A 81 2.38 13.50 7.78
CA SER A 81 1.91 14.64 8.57
C SER A 81 2.23 15.93 7.83
N SER A 82 1.42 16.96 8.04
CA SER A 82 1.66 18.30 7.53
C SER A 82 1.38 19.32 8.63
N ASN A 83 1.79 20.57 8.42
CA ASN A 83 1.55 21.63 9.41
C ASN A 83 0.05 21.89 9.67
N GLU A 84 -0.82 21.51 8.72
CA GLU A 84 -2.27 21.70 8.82
C GLU A 84 -2.99 20.44 9.34
N CYS A 85 -2.40 19.27 9.12
CA CYS A 85 -2.96 17.98 9.49
C CYS A 85 -2.04 17.27 10.48
N PHE A 86 -2.47 17.22 11.74
CA PHE A 86 -1.75 16.52 12.81
C PHE A 86 -1.52 15.04 12.46
N LEU A 87 -2.53 14.40 11.88
CA LEU A 87 -2.43 13.04 11.38
C LEU A 87 -3.25 12.89 10.10
N MET A 88 -2.64 12.31 9.07
CA MET A 88 -3.37 11.80 7.91
C MET A 88 -3.73 10.34 8.14
N LEU A 89 -5.03 10.05 8.08
CA LEU A 89 -5.57 8.70 8.20
C LEU A 89 -6.07 8.18 6.84
N PRO A 90 -6.06 6.85 6.64
CA PRO A 90 -6.64 6.26 5.45
C PRO A 90 -8.18 6.34 5.47
N ASP A 91 -8.79 6.57 4.31
CA ASP A 91 -10.24 6.40 4.11
C ASP A 91 -10.55 4.95 3.73
N ARG A 92 -11.03 4.17 4.71
CA ARG A 92 -11.34 2.74 4.57
C ARG A 92 -12.52 2.45 3.63
N LYS A 93 -13.19 3.46 3.09
CA LYS A 93 -14.23 3.29 2.06
C LYS A 93 -13.65 3.09 0.66
N LEU A 94 -12.37 3.41 0.47
CA LEU A 94 -11.67 3.28 -0.81
C LEU A 94 -10.72 2.08 -0.78
N SER A 95 -10.34 1.61 -1.97
CA SER A 95 -9.33 0.55 -2.16
C SER A 95 -7.91 1.11 -2.15
N TYR A 96 -6.91 0.25 -1.94
CA TYR A 96 -5.52 0.67 -2.08
C TYR A 96 -5.17 0.92 -3.55
N PRO A 97 -4.41 1.97 -3.91
CA PRO A 97 -3.77 2.99 -3.05
C PRO A 97 -4.64 4.22 -2.77
N GLU A 98 -5.87 4.28 -3.29
CA GLU A 98 -6.73 5.47 -3.22
C GLU A 98 -7.18 5.83 -1.81
N CYS A 99 -7.24 4.85 -0.90
CA CYS A 99 -7.56 5.07 0.50
C CYS A 99 -6.47 5.82 1.28
N CYS A 100 -5.24 5.95 0.77
CA CYS A 100 -4.14 6.57 1.52
C CYS A 100 -4.29 8.08 1.68
N ASN A 101 -3.98 8.59 2.89
CA ASN A 101 -3.85 10.01 3.23
C ASN A 101 -5.05 10.90 2.88
N LYS A 102 -6.27 10.37 3.04
CA LYS A 102 -7.51 11.08 2.68
C LYS A 102 -8.13 11.84 3.84
N ILE A 103 -7.97 11.37 5.07
CA ILE A 103 -8.66 11.94 6.24
C ILE A 103 -7.66 12.75 7.05
N CYS A 104 -7.79 14.08 7.00
CA CYS A 104 -7.04 14.99 7.85
C CYS A 104 -7.68 15.08 9.24
N VAL A 105 -6.93 14.69 10.27
CA VAL A 105 -7.30 14.89 11.67
C VAL A 105 -6.56 16.11 12.20
N THR A 106 -7.31 17.11 12.65
CA THR A 106 -6.77 18.30 13.31
C THR A 106 -6.92 18.17 14.83
N LEU A 107 -6.01 18.79 15.59
CA LEU A 107 -5.96 18.70 17.06
C LEU A 107 -7.29 19.08 17.74
N TRP A 108 -8.05 20.02 17.17
CA TRP A 108 -9.34 20.46 17.72
C TRP A 108 -10.42 19.38 17.68
N ARG A 109 -10.34 18.44 16.72
CA ARG A 109 -11.31 17.37 16.54
C ARG A 109 -11.15 16.22 17.56
N LEU A 110 -9.98 16.14 18.20
CA LEU A 110 -9.72 15.15 19.25
C LEU A 110 -10.31 15.56 20.60
N LYS A 111 -10.50 16.86 20.84
CA LYS A 111 -11.07 17.39 22.11
C LYS A 111 -12.58 17.22 22.27
N ILE A 112 -13.32 16.80 21.23
CA ILE A 112 -14.80 16.75 21.25
C ILE A 112 -15.32 15.35 21.65
N ASN A 113 -14.44 14.35 21.76
CA ASN A 113 -14.81 12.96 22.05
C ASN A 113 -14.36 12.48 23.45
N ASP A 114 -13.94 13.38 24.34
CA ASP A 114 -13.84 13.13 25.79
C ASP A 114 -15.08 13.71 26.50
#